data_AF-A0A2K9P9P0-F1
#
_entry.id   AF-A0A2K9P9P0-F1
#
_cell.length_a   1.000
_cell.length_b   1.000
_cell.length_c   1.000
_cell.angle_alpha   90.00
_cell.angle_beta   90.00
_cell.angle_gamma   90.00
#
_symmetry.space_group_name_H-M   'P 1'
#
loop_
_entity.id
_entity.type
_entity.pdbx_description
1 polymer ?
#
loop_
_entity_poly.entity_id
_entity_poly.type
_entity_poly.pdbx_seq_one_letter_code
_entity_poly.pdbx_strand_id
1 'polypeptide(L)'
;MRFIAMTAALMTLSLSTLANQSIRPDVQVNVPPEVFSSGGQRAQPCSQCCIYQDQNYSEGAVIKADGVLLQCQRDEKTLSTNPLVWRRVKS
;
A
#
# COMPACT_ATOMS: atom_id res chain seq x y z
N MET A 1 48.48 37.49 -15.55
CA MET A 1 47.29 38.27 -15.11
C MET A 1 45.94 37.81 -15.67
N ARG A 2 45.83 36.70 -16.42
CA ARG A 2 44.52 36.14 -16.83
C ARG A 2 44.05 34.96 -15.97
N PHE A 3 45.00 34.25 -15.34
CA PHE A 3 44.71 33.07 -14.52
C PHE A 3 44.25 33.39 -13.08
N ILE A 4 44.48 34.61 -12.58
CA ILE A 4 43.93 35.06 -11.28
C ILE A 4 42.47 35.55 -11.44
N ALA A 5 42.08 35.96 -12.66
CA ALA A 5 40.71 36.39 -12.94
C ALA A 5 39.71 35.21 -13.02
N MET A 6 40.19 33.97 -13.21
CA MET A 6 39.32 32.78 -13.22
C MET A 6 39.07 32.17 -11.85
N THR A 7 39.87 32.48 -10.83
CA THR A 7 39.67 31.94 -9.48
C THR A 7 38.77 32.82 -8.60
N ALA A 8 38.46 34.05 -9.01
CA ALA A 8 37.54 34.94 -8.29
C ALA A 8 36.06 34.78 -8.70
N ALA A 9 35.77 34.09 -9.81
CA ALA A 9 34.40 33.96 -10.33
C ALA A 9 33.60 32.77 -9.72
N LEU A 10 34.23 31.96 -8.87
CA LEU A 10 33.64 30.73 -8.31
C LEU A 10 33.11 30.87 -6.86
N MET A 11 33.08 32.09 -6.30
CA MET A 11 32.71 32.33 -4.90
C MET A 11 31.42 33.14 -4.67
N THR A 12 30.41 33.08 -5.55
CA THR A 12 29.17 33.86 -5.33
C THR A 12 27.84 33.14 -5.61
N LEU A 13 27.83 31.83 -5.83
CA LEU A 13 26.58 31.10 -6.18
C LEU A 13 26.10 30.12 -5.09
N SER A 14 26.24 30.48 -3.81
CA SER A 14 25.75 29.67 -2.69
C SER A 14 24.91 30.46 -1.69
N LEU A 15 23.74 30.93 -2.12
CA LEU A 15 22.59 31.13 -1.22
C LEU A 15 21.30 30.65 -1.89
N SER A 16 21.05 29.35 -1.78
CA SER A 16 19.73 28.76 -2.02
C SER A 16 18.79 29.15 -0.87
N THR A 17 17.87 30.09 -1.09
CA THR A 17 16.72 30.27 -0.20
C THR A 17 15.55 29.44 -0.75
N LEU A 18 15.22 28.35 -0.06
CA LEU A 18 14.07 27.51 -0.39
C LEU A 18 12.80 28.29 0.00
N ALA A 19 12.04 28.75 -0.99
CA ALA A 19 10.67 29.21 -0.77
C ALA A 19 9.77 27.98 -0.53
N ASN A 20 9.75 27.47 0.71
CA ASN A 20 8.81 26.44 1.13
C ASN A 20 7.46 27.09 1.47
N GLN A 21 6.69 27.44 0.45
CA GLN A 21 5.30 27.88 0.63
C GLN A 21 4.34 26.72 0.37
N SER A 22 4.43 25.68 1.20
CA SER A 22 3.40 24.65 1.29
C SER A 22 2.30 25.11 2.24
N ILE A 23 1.43 26.02 1.77
CA ILE A 23 0.11 26.18 2.38
C ILE A 23 -0.71 24.96 1.95
N ARG A 24 -0.61 23.90 2.75
CA ARG A 24 -1.55 22.78 2.75
C ARG A 24 -2.55 23.11 3.85
N PRO A 25 -3.84 23.36 3.57
CA PRO A 25 -4.82 23.35 4.64
C PRO A 25 -4.81 21.94 5.22
N ASP A 26 -4.26 21.82 6.43
CA ASP A 26 -4.31 20.61 7.23
C ASP A 26 -5.76 20.40 7.66
N VAL A 27 -6.54 19.79 6.78
CA VAL A 27 -7.89 19.32 7.10
C VAL A 27 -7.70 18.12 8.01
N GLN A 28 -7.57 18.36 9.32
CA GLN A 28 -7.67 17.31 10.32
C GLN A 28 -9.13 16.87 10.38
N VAL A 29 -9.45 15.86 9.59
CA VAL A 29 -10.69 15.10 9.73
C VAL A 29 -10.58 14.38 11.06
N ASN A 30 -11.25 14.91 12.09
CA ASN A 30 -11.41 14.21 13.36
C ASN A 30 -12.30 13.00 13.08
N VAL A 31 -11.67 11.85 12.81
CA VAL A 31 -12.42 10.60 12.69
C VAL A 31 -12.63 10.08 14.12
N PRO A 32 -13.87 9.79 14.51
CA PRO A 32 -14.17 9.35 15.86
C PRO A 32 -13.36 8.10 16.24
N PRO A 33 -12.93 7.93 17.51
CA PRO A 33 -12.17 6.77 17.95
C PRO A 33 -12.91 5.44 17.75
N GLU A 34 -14.21 5.47 17.46
CA GLU A 34 -14.99 4.29 17.08
C GLU A 34 -14.54 3.63 15.76
N VAL A 35 -13.84 4.32 14.84
CA VAL A 35 -13.21 3.64 13.67
C VAL A 35 -11.89 2.95 14.00
N PHE A 36 -11.24 3.32 15.11
CA PHE A 36 -10.03 2.66 15.62
C PHE A 36 -10.35 1.57 16.64
N SER A 37 -11.62 1.49 17.05
CA SER A 37 -12.11 0.45 17.94
C SER A 37 -12.33 -0.83 17.13
N SER A 38 -11.25 -1.56 16.88
CA SER A 38 -11.33 -3.01 16.69
C SER A 38 -11.75 -3.65 18.03
N GLY A 39 -13.01 -3.44 18.41
CA GLY A 39 -13.63 -4.08 19.56
C GLY A 39 -13.70 -5.58 19.29
N GLY A 40 -12.80 -6.34 19.91
CA GLY A 40 -12.72 -7.80 19.81
C GLY A 40 -12.34 -8.25 18.40
N GLN A 41 -11.04 -8.48 18.18
CA GLN A 41 -10.45 -8.85 16.89
C GLN A 41 -10.97 -10.21 16.36
N ARG A 42 -12.22 -10.27 15.89
CA ARG A 42 -12.50 -10.96 14.64
C ARG A 42 -11.73 -10.17 13.59
N ALA A 43 -10.87 -10.83 12.83
CA ALA A 43 -10.25 -10.20 11.67
C ALA A 43 -11.40 -9.57 10.86
N GLN A 44 -11.33 -8.26 10.62
CA GLN A 44 -12.35 -7.55 9.85
C GLN A 44 -12.65 -8.38 8.60
N PRO A 45 -13.93 -8.63 8.27
CA PRO A 45 -14.28 -9.46 7.13
C PRO A 45 -13.66 -8.81 5.90
N CYS A 46 -12.59 -9.41 5.40
CA CYS A 46 -11.85 -8.83 4.31
C CYS A 46 -12.64 -9.14 3.03
N SER A 47 -13.12 -8.08 2.40
CA SER A 47 -13.98 -8.14 1.21
C SER A 47 -13.23 -8.62 -0.03
N GLN A 48 -11.90 -8.71 0.01
CA GLN A 48 -11.05 -9.10 -1.11
C GLN A 48 -9.97 -10.10 -0.67
N CYS A 49 -10.39 -11.19 -0.02
CA CYS A 49 -9.51 -12.31 0.31
C CYS A 49 -10.25 -13.65 0.23
N CYS A 50 -9.45 -14.69 0.05
CA CYS A 50 -9.87 -16.06 0.32
C CYS A 50 -9.61 -16.39 1.79
N ILE A 51 -10.46 -17.24 2.38
CA ILE A 51 -10.32 -17.67 3.77
C ILE A 51 -9.94 -19.16 3.78
N TYR A 52 -8.97 -19.54 4.60
CA TYR A 52 -8.61 -20.94 4.85
C TYR A 52 -8.18 -21.11 6.31
N GLN A 53 -8.79 -22.05 7.04
CA GLN A 53 -8.54 -22.30 8.48
C GLN A 53 -8.51 -21.00 9.32
N ASP A 54 -9.54 -20.16 9.15
CA ASP A 54 -9.67 -18.87 9.85
C ASP A 54 -8.56 -17.84 9.55
N GLN A 55 -7.73 -18.09 8.52
CA GLN A 55 -6.74 -17.13 8.02
C GLN A 55 -7.19 -16.49 6.71
N ASN A 56 -6.88 -15.21 6.57
CA ASN A 56 -7.22 -14.39 5.42
C ASN A 56 -6.04 -14.34 4.45
N TYR A 57 -6.28 -14.66 3.18
CA TYR A 57 -5.27 -14.69 2.13
C TYR A 57 -5.62 -13.72 1.00
N SER A 58 -4.66 -12.87 0.62
CA SER A 58 -4.85 -11.91 -0.48
C SER A 58 -4.91 -12.59 -1.85
N GLU A 59 -5.39 -11.85 -2.85
CA GLU A 59 -5.34 -12.25 -4.26
C GLU A 59 -3.90 -12.69 -4.64
N GLY A 60 -3.78 -13.81 -5.34
CA GLY A 60 -2.51 -14.41 -5.76
C GLY A 60 -1.87 -15.35 -4.73
N ALA A 61 -2.33 -15.38 -3.47
CA ALA A 61 -1.78 -16.27 -2.44
C ALA A 61 -1.90 -17.75 -2.86
N VAL A 62 -0.89 -18.55 -2.51
CA VAL A 62 -0.85 -19.99 -2.81
C VAL A 62 -0.72 -20.78 -1.52
N ILE A 63 -1.59 -21.76 -1.33
CA ILE A 63 -1.56 -22.69 -0.20
C ILE A 63 -1.52 -24.13 -0.71
N LYS A 64 -1.00 -25.03 0.12
CA LYS A 64 -1.12 -26.47 -0.09
C LYS A 64 -2.16 -27.02 0.88
N ALA A 65 -3.28 -27.50 0.36
CA ALA A 65 -4.35 -28.12 1.11
C ALA A 65 -4.62 -29.51 0.53
N ASP A 66 -4.70 -30.55 1.37
CA ASP A 66 -5.03 -31.92 0.94
C ASP A 66 -4.20 -32.44 -0.26
N GLY A 67 -2.92 -32.07 -0.32
CA GLY A 67 -2.01 -32.49 -1.39
C GLY A 67 -2.17 -31.75 -2.72
N VAL A 68 -3.10 -30.79 -2.83
CA VAL A 68 -3.25 -29.92 -4.01
C VAL A 68 -2.78 -28.50 -3.72
N LEU A 69 -2.30 -27.80 -4.75
CA LEU A 69 -2.04 -26.37 -4.68
C LEU A 69 -3.29 -25.59 -5.02
N LEU A 70 -3.66 -24.67 -4.14
CA LEU A 70 -4.75 -23.73 -4.33
C LEU A 70 -4.17 -22.33 -4.44
N GLN A 71 -4.62 -21.57 -5.43
CA GLN A 71 -4.34 -20.15 -5.56
C GLN A 71 -5.61 -19.34 -5.34
N CYS A 72 -5.52 -18.29 -4.54
CA CYS A 72 -6.60 -17.33 -4.37
C CYS A 72 -6.67 -16.47 -5.64
N GLN A 73 -7.71 -16.65 -6.44
CA GLN A 73 -7.86 -15.96 -7.72
C GLN A 73 -9.21 -15.26 -7.81
N ARG A 74 -9.27 -14.22 -8.62
CA ARG A 74 -10.53 -13.56 -8.97
C ARG A 74 -11.34 -14.45 -9.90
N ASP A 75 -12.59 -14.72 -9.52
CA ASP A 75 -13.56 -15.29 -10.45
C ASP A 75 -14.24 -14.17 -11.23
N GLU A 76 -13.83 -14.04 -12.49
CA GLU A 76 -14.34 -13.03 -13.43
C GLU A 76 -15.84 -13.16 -13.73
N LYS A 77 -16.43 -14.33 -13.42
CA LYS A 77 -17.86 -14.59 -13.68
C LYS A 77 -18.76 -14.13 -12.54
N THR A 78 -18.19 -13.69 -11.42
CA THR A 78 -18.94 -13.26 -10.23
C THR A 78 -18.94 -11.74 -10.09
N LEU A 79 -20.13 -11.15 -10.19
CA LEU A 79 -20.39 -9.76 -9.79
C LEU A 79 -20.75 -9.72 -8.30
N SER A 80 -19.78 -9.98 -7.44
CA SER A 80 -19.94 -9.99 -5.97
C SER A 80 -18.98 -8.99 -5.32
N THR A 81 -19.32 -8.54 -4.12
CA THR A 81 -18.42 -7.73 -3.27
C THR A 81 -17.21 -8.50 -2.77
N ASN A 82 -17.21 -9.83 -2.87
CA ASN A 82 -16.03 -10.69 -2.70
C ASN A 82 -15.90 -11.65 -3.89
N PRO A 83 -15.13 -11.28 -4.93
CA PRO A 83 -14.98 -12.10 -6.14
C PRO A 83 -13.81 -13.09 -6.04
N LEU A 84 -13.16 -13.26 -4.88
CA LEU A 84 -11.99 -14.15 -4.76
C LEU A 84 -12.38 -15.57 -4.35
N VAL A 85 -11.84 -16.56 -5.06
CA VAL A 85 -12.08 -17.98 -4.83
C VAL A 85 -10.79 -18.79 -4.91
N TRP A 86 -10.73 -19.90 -4.17
CA TRP A 86 -9.64 -20.86 -4.29
C TRP A 86 -9.75 -21.65 -5.60
N ARG A 87 -8.74 -21.54 -6.45
CA ARG A 87 -8.60 -22.32 -7.69
C ARG A 87 -7.45 -23.30 -7.57
N ARG A 88 -7.66 -24.54 -7.99
CA ARG A 88 -6.57 -25.50 -8.12
C ARG A 88 -5.61 -25.04 -9.22
N VAL A 89 -4.33 -25.03 -8.91
CA VAL A 89 -3.26 -24.76 -9.87
C VAL A 89 -2.38 -25.98 -10.01
N LYS A 90 -1.83 -26.17 -11.21
CA LYS A 90 -0.84 -27.22 -11.45
C LYS A 90 0.47 -26.80 -10.79
N SER A 91 1.06 -27.70 -10.00
CA SER A 91 2.41 -27.58 -9.47
C SER A 91 3.46 -27.71 -10.56
#